data_AF-A0A7K6U7U7-F1
#
_entry.id   AF-A0A7K6U7U7-F1
#
_cell.length_a   1.000
_cell.length_b   1.000
_cell.length_c   1.000
_cell.angle_alpha   90.00
_cell.angle_beta   90.00
_cell.angle_gamma   90.00
#
_symmetry.space_group_name_H-M   'P 1'
#
loop_
_entity.id
_entity.type
_entity.pdbx_description
1 polymer ?
#
loop_
_entity_poly.entity_id
_entity_poly.type
_entity_poly.pdbx_seq_one_letter_code
_entity_poly.pdbx_strand_id
1 'polypeptide(L)'
;QILYLKPPWTLANLLKCYRKHWLAVFGYIVPRSLLSTIECLYKHLCTGELVDSPTVYVLLQESRKLFHAFSSRSDYNGVLPQAYAEVNKLFQTLTEVRELQYVMILSENAACEKMEAMTPNLQNSEEKKFQPSFPVAQGNRHEEIWSVLEGLWNMINTYSIEIFQKLDPSALTMTAKSSFEEAFLGLQKLLAAVNDIREGISR
;
A
#
# COMPACT_ATOMS: atom_id res chain seq x y z
N GLN A 1 -42.24 6.49 7.94
CA GLN A 1 -41.89 7.87 8.39
C GLN A 1 -40.80 8.44 7.48
N ILE A 2 -41.08 9.54 6.76
CA ILE A 2 -40.11 10.20 5.87
C ILE A 2 -39.00 10.85 6.72
N LEU A 3 -37.75 10.81 6.24
CA LEU A 3 -36.59 11.36 6.96
C LEU A 3 -36.34 12.76 6.39
N TYR A 4 -36.53 13.78 7.22
CA TYR A 4 -36.32 15.17 6.82
C TYR A 4 -35.01 15.68 7.44
N LEU A 5 -34.00 15.92 6.61
CA LEU A 5 -32.71 16.50 7.02
C LEU A 5 -32.53 17.84 6.32
N LYS A 6 -32.28 18.90 7.10
CA LYS A 6 -31.99 20.22 6.54
C LYS A 6 -30.52 20.26 6.05
N PRO A 7 -30.22 20.92 4.92
CA PRO A 7 -28.85 21.17 4.46
C PRO A 7 -28.03 21.97 5.50
N PRO A 8 -26.68 21.89 5.48
CA PRO A 8 -25.85 21.09 4.57
C PRO A 8 -25.86 19.59 4.90
N TRP A 9 -25.92 18.74 3.86
CA TRP A 9 -25.95 17.29 4.04
C TRP A 9 -24.53 16.71 4.09
N THR A 10 -24.24 15.94 5.14
CA THR A 10 -23.03 15.13 5.25
C THR A 10 -23.23 13.76 4.59
N LEU A 11 -22.15 13.01 4.37
CA LEU A 11 -22.23 11.63 3.90
C LEU A 11 -23.10 10.76 4.81
N ALA A 12 -22.97 10.92 6.13
CA ALA A 12 -23.79 10.20 7.11
C ALA A 12 -25.28 10.52 6.96
N ASN A 13 -25.63 11.79 6.72
CA ASN A 13 -27.00 12.20 6.44
C ASN A 13 -27.56 11.50 5.19
N LEU A 14 -26.76 11.42 4.13
CA LEU A 14 -27.15 10.78 2.87
C LEU A 14 -27.30 9.26 3.01
N LEU A 15 -26.32 8.58 3.59
CA LEU A 15 -26.36 7.12 3.78
C LEU A 15 -27.52 6.71 4.71
N LYS A 16 -27.81 7.50 5.75
CA LYS A 16 -28.99 7.30 6.59
C LYS A 16 -30.30 7.46 5.81
N CYS A 17 -30.36 8.45 4.92
CA CYS A 17 -31.51 8.66 4.04
C CYS A 17 -31.71 7.48 3.07
N TYR A 18 -30.64 7.06 2.40
CA TYR A 18 -30.66 5.89 1.51
C TYR A 18 -31.11 4.64 2.25
N ARG A 19 -30.53 4.33 3.41
CA ARG A 19 -30.93 3.14 4.18
C ARG A 19 -32.41 3.13 4.53
N LYS A 20 -32.97 4.27 4.95
CA LYS A 20 -34.39 4.34 5.36
C LYS A 20 -35.36 4.29 4.18
N HIS A 21 -34.96 4.83 3.02
CA HIS A 21 -35.85 5.00 1.86
C HIS A 21 -35.43 4.20 0.64
N TRP A 22 -34.52 3.24 0.78
CA TRP A 22 -33.99 2.48 -0.35
C TRP A 22 -35.12 1.75 -1.07
N LEU A 23 -35.83 0.85 -0.40
CA LEU A 23 -36.85 0.03 -1.04
C LEU A 23 -38.06 0.84 -1.54
N ALA A 24 -38.38 1.94 -0.84
CA ALA A 24 -39.56 2.75 -1.10
C ALA A 24 -39.35 3.89 -2.10
N VAL A 25 -38.10 4.28 -2.38
CA VAL A 25 -37.79 5.44 -3.25
C VAL A 25 -36.67 5.09 -4.21
N PHE A 26 -35.45 4.90 -3.71
CA PHE A 26 -34.26 4.77 -4.57
C PHE A 26 -34.21 3.45 -5.35
N GLY A 27 -34.78 2.39 -4.79
CA GLY A 27 -34.85 1.04 -5.32
C GLY A 27 -35.79 0.88 -6.52
N TYR A 28 -36.49 1.94 -6.94
CA TYR A 28 -37.18 2.02 -8.23
C TYR A 28 -36.26 2.50 -9.35
N ILE A 29 -35.18 3.21 -9.01
CA ILE A 29 -34.23 3.81 -9.96
C ILE A 29 -32.97 2.94 -10.04
N VAL A 30 -32.50 2.45 -8.88
CA VAL A 30 -31.26 1.70 -8.69
C VAL A 30 -31.60 0.28 -8.22
N PRO A 31 -30.82 -0.77 -8.56
CA PRO A 31 -31.11 -2.14 -8.14
C PRO A 31 -31.29 -2.29 -6.63
N ARG A 32 -32.41 -2.90 -6.21
CA ARG A 32 -32.74 -3.12 -4.79
C ARG A 32 -31.70 -3.97 -4.06
N SER A 33 -30.98 -4.83 -4.77
CA SER A 33 -29.87 -5.64 -4.25
C SER A 33 -28.73 -4.83 -3.65
N LEU A 34 -28.57 -3.55 -4.02
CA LEU A 34 -27.55 -2.66 -3.45
C LEU A 34 -27.92 -2.11 -2.06
N LEU A 35 -29.00 -2.58 -1.44
CA LEU A 35 -29.29 -2.24 -0.05
C LEU A 35 -28.13 -2.68 0.87
N SER A 36 -27.59 -3.87 0.67
CA SER A 36 -26.47 -4.39 1.46
C SER A 36 -25.21 -3.53 1.30
N THR A 37 -24.96 -3.00 0.10
CA THR A 37 -23.91 -2.02 -0.18
C THR A 37 -24.06 -0.78 0.71
N ILE A 38 -25.27 -0.22 0.80
CA ILE A 38 -25.53 0.96 1.62
C ILE A 38 -25.39 0.67 3.11
N GLU A 39 -25.87 -0.48 3.56
CA GLU A 39 -25.73 -0.89 4.96
C GLU A 39 -24.26 -1.09 5.34
N CYS A 40 -23.46 -1.69 4.45
CA CYS A 40 -22.01 -1.83 4.61
C CYS A 40 -21.31 -0.47 4.73
N LEU A 41 -21.59 0.45 3.79
CA LEU A 41 -21.01 1.79 3.79
C LEU A 41 -21.43 2.58 5.04
N TYR A 42 -22.70 2.54 5.42
CA TYR A 42 -23.19 3.23 6.61
C TYR A 42 -22.52 2.70 7.89
N LYS A 43 -22.35 1.38 8.01
CA LYS A 43 -21.69 0.78 9.16
C LYS A 43 -20.28 1.34 9.29
N HIS A 44 -19.41 1.17 8.30
CA HIS A 44 -18.00 1.46 8.49
C HIS A 44 -17.65 2.95 8.32
N LEU A 45 -18.39 3.72 7.52
CA LEU A 45 -18.09 5.15 7.29
C LEU A 45 -18.77 6.09 8.29
N CYS A 46 -19.81 5.63 9.01
CA CYS A 46 -20.60 6.51 9.87
C CYS A 46 -20.66 6.10 11.34
N THR A 47 -20.21 4.90 11.71
CA THR A 47 -20.22 4.45 13.12
C THR A 47 -18.89 4.64 13.85
N GLY A 48 -17.85 5.12 13.16
CA GLY A 48 -16.54 5.41 13.76
C GLY A 48 -15.71 4.17 14.09
N GLU A 49 -16.06 3.01 13.55
CA GLU A 49 -15.26 1.79 13.67
C GLU A 49 -13.90 1.97 12.98
N LEU A 50 -12.83 1.44 13.60
CA LEU A 50 -11.51 1.37 12.98
C LEU A 50 -11.60 0.53 11.72
N VAL A 51 -11.19 1.11 10.59
CA VAL A 51 -11.20 0.45 9.29
C VAL A 51 -9.82 -0.19 9.09
N ASP A 52 -9.78 -1.52 9.05
CA ASP A 52 -8.57 -2.26 8.70
C ASP A 52 -8.36 -2.30 7.17
N SER A 53 -7.15 -2.65 6.75
CA SER A 53 -6.78 -2.74 5.32
C SER A 53 -7.77 -3.55 4.45
N PRO A 54 -8.22 -4.77 4.85
CA PRO A 54 -9.21 -5.50 4.06
C PRO A 54 -10.58 -4.81 4.02
N THR A 55 -11.00 -4.13 5.10
CA THR A 55 -12.25 -3.36 5.09
C THR A 55 -12.16 -2.18 4.13
N VAL A 56 -11.02 -1.48 4.00
CA VAL A 56 -10.86 -0.42 2.99
C VAL A 56 -11.15 -0.93 1.58
N TYR A 57 -10.65 -2.13 1.24
CA TYR A 57 -10.90 -2.74 -0.07
C TYR A 57 -12.39 -3.01 -0.30
N VAL A 58 -13.07 -3.59 0.71
CA VAL A 58 -14.51 -3.83 0.65
C VAL A 58 -15.28 -2.51 0.49
N LEU A 59 -14.91 -1.46 1.22
CA LEU A 59 -15.58 -0.16 1.15
C LEU A 59 -15.40 0.51 -0.21
N LEU A 60 -14.21 0.41 -0.81
CA LEU A 60 -13.98 0.89 -2.18
C LEU A 60 -14.83 0.10 -3.19
N GLN A 61 -14.90 -1.23 -3.06
CA GLN A 61 -15.71 -2.06 -3.92
C GLN A 61 -17.21 -1.74 -3.80
N GLU A 62 -17.72 -1.58 -2.59
CA GLU A 62 -19.12 -1.22 -2.34
C GLU A 62 -19.45 0.20 -2.84
N SER A 63 -18.55 1.17 -2.59
CA SER A 63 -18.69 2.53 -3.12
C SER A 63 -18.74 2.53 -4.65
N ARG A 64 -17.87 1.75 -5.30
CA ARG A 64 -17.81 1.61 -6.75
C ARG A 64 -19.11 1.07 -7.35
N LYS A 65 -19.71 0.05 -6.72
CA LYS A 65 -21.03 -0.48 -7.12
C LYS A 65 -22.10 0.61 -7.08
N LEU A 66 -22.13 1.38 -5.99
CA LEU A 66 -23.11 2.46 -5.80
C LEU A 66 -22.96 3.56 -6.85
N PHE A 67 -21.73 4.07 -7.03
CA PHE A 67 -21.44 5.12 -8.02
C PHE A 67 -21.74 4.66 -9.44
N HIS A 68 -21.38 3.43 -9.81
CA HIS A 68 -21.72 2.87 -11.11
C HIS A 68 -23.23 2.83 -11.35
N ALA A 69 -23.98 2.36 -10.36
CA ALA A 69 -25.41 2.18 -10.48
C ALA A 69 -26.15 3.52 -10.65
N PHE A 70 -25.73 4.57 -9.93
CA PHE A 70 -26.27 5.91 -10.15
C PHE A 70 -25.78 6.53 -11.48
N SER A 71 -24.52 6.32 -11.87
CA SER A 71 -23.94 6.89 -13.11
C SER A 71 -24.59 6.34 -14.36
N SER A 72 -25.06 5.10 -14.32
CA SER A 72 -25.84 4.50 -15.42
C SER A 72 -27.22 5.13 -15.62
N ARG A 73 -27.69 5.96 -14.69
CA ARG A 73 -29.02 6.61 -14.74
C ARG A 73 -28.94 8.09 -15.08
N SER A 74 -27.90 8.77 -14.63
CA SER A 74 -27.69 10.20 -14.90
C SER A 74 -26.22 10.54 -14.72
N ASP A 75 -25.75 11.50 -15.51
CA ASP A 75 -24.38 12.01 -15.44
C ASP A 75 -24.17 12.99 -14.28
N TYR A 76 -25.24 13.57 -13.73
CA TYR A 76 -25.19 14.67 -12.75
C TYR A 76 -24.14 15.73 -13.13
N ASN A 77 -24.21 16.26 -14.35
CA ASN A 77 -23.24 17.22 -14.90
C ASN A 77 -21.79 16.68 -14.94
N GLY A 78 -21.63 15.37 -15.08
CA GLY A 78 -20.32 14.70 -15.11
C GLY A 78 -19.71 14.46 -13.73
N VAL A 79 -20.29 14.99 -12.64
CA VAL A 79 -19.76 14.82 -11.27
C VAL A 79 -19.72 13.35 -10.87
N LEU A 80 -20.76 12.61 -11.23
CA LEU A 80 -20.90 11.23 -10.80
C LEU A 80 -19.98 10.26 -11.59
N PRO A 81 -19.87 10.35 -12.93
CA PRO A 81 -18.82 9.65 -13.67
C PRO A 81 -17.41 9.97 -13.20
N GLN A 82 -17.13 11.23 -12.86
CA GLN A 82 -15.81 11.63 -12.34
C GLN A 82 -15.52 10.98 -10.98
N ALA A 83 -16.48 11.02 -10.04
CA ALA A 83 -16.35 10.36 -8.75
C ALA A 83 -16.15 8.84 -8.91
N TYR A 84 -16.87 8.21 -9.84
CA TYR A 84 -16.68 6.80 -10.17
C TYR A 84 -15.26 6.50 -10.69
N ALA A 85 -14.73 7.35 -11.57
CA ALA A 85 -13.38 7.19 -12.13
C ALA A 85 -12.30 7.28 -11.03
N GLU A 86 -12.41 8.24 -10.12
CA GLU A 86 -11.46 8.38 -9.00
C GLU A 86 -11.51 7.19 -8.03
N VAL A 87 -12.71 6.72 -7.68
CA VAL A 87 -12.87 5.52 -6.83
C VAL A 87 -12.30 4.28 -7.53
N ASN A 88 -12.47 4.17 -8.86
CA ASN A 88 -11.93 3.05 -9.62
C ASN A 88 -10.40 3.10 -9.70
N LYS A 89 -9.82 4.29 -9.86
CA LYS A 89 -8.36 4.50 -9.82
C LYS A 89 -7.79 4.11 -8.46
N LEU A 90 -8.40 4.58 -7.36
CA LEU A 90 -8.00 4.20 -6.00
C LEU A 90 -8.07 2.69 -5.78
N PHE A 91 -9.14 2.05 -6.24
CA PHE A 91 -9.30 0.60 -6.16
C PHE A 91 -8.18 -0.14 -6.91
N GLN A 92 -7.84 0.29 -8.12
CA GLN A 92 -6.75 -0.30 -8.92
C GLN A 92 -5.39 -0.15 -8.24
N THR A 93 -5.05 1.05 -7.77
CA THR A 93 -3.79 1.29 -7.04
C THR A 93 -3.69 0.42 -5.79
N LEU A 94 -4.79 0.27 -5.04
CA LEU A 94 -4.79 -0.56 -3.83
C LEU A 94 -4.64 -2.05 -4.16
N THR A 95 -5.21 -2.52 -5.27
CA THR A 95 -4.99 -3.88 -5.77
C THR A 95 -3.51 -4.10 -6.14
N GLU A 96 -2.90 -3.19 -6.90
CA GLU A 96 -1.50 -3.29 -7.32
C GLU A 96 -0.54 -3.35 -6.12
N VAL A 97 -0.74 -2.48 -5.12
CA VAL A 97 0.08 -2.47 -3.88
C VAL A 97 -0.05 -3.80 -3.13
N ARG A 98 -1.24 -4.40 -3.11
CA ARG A 98 -1.50 -5.67 -2.41
C ARG A 98 -0.85 -6.86 -3.11
N GLU A 99 -0.88 -6.89 -4.44
CA GLU A 99 -0.20 -7.91 -5.24
C GLU A 99 1.33 -7.82 -5.06
N LEU A 100 1.90 -6.61 -5.08
CA LEU A 100 3.32 -6.40 -4.82
C LEU A 100 3.72 -6.86 -3.40
N GLN A 101 2.89 -6.56 -2.40
CA GLN A 101 3.12 -6.98 -1.02
C GLN A 101 3.06 -8.51 -0.87
N TYR A 102 2.13 -9.18 -1.56
CA TYR A 102 2.02 -10.63 -1.57
C TYR A 102 3.21 -11.31 -2.28
N VAL A 103 3.66 -10.77 -3.42
CA VAL A 103 4.87 -11.23 -4.12
C VAL A 103 6.12 -11.09 -3.24
N MET A 104 6.23 -9.99 -2.48
CA MET A 104 7.35 -9.76 -1.57
C MET A 104 7.36 -10.78 -0.41
N ILE A 105 6.20 -11.05 0.20
CA ILE A 105 6.05 -12.06 1.27
C ILE A 105 6.34 -13.48 0.75
N LEU A 106 5.91 -13.81 -0.47
CA LEU A 106 6.22 -15.11 -1.09
C LEU A 106 7.72 -15.26 -1.40
N SER A 107 8.39 -14.17 -1.79
CA SER A 107 9.84 -14.16 -2.02
C SER A 107 10.63 -14.38 -0.73
N GLU A 108 10.18 -13.82 0.40
CA GLU A 108 10.80 -14.03 1.72
C GLU A 108 10.55 -15.44 2.26
N ASN A 109 9.34 -15.98 2.09
CA ASN A 109 9.01 -17.33 2.58
C ASN A 109 9.67 -18.44 1.73
N ALA A 110 9.85 -18.24 0.43
CA ALA A 110 10.58 -19.19 -0.43
C ALA A 110 12.09 -19.24 -0.15
N ALA A 111 12.66 -18.21 0.49
CA ALA A 111 14.07 -18.15 0.85
C ALA A 111 14.41 -18.95 2.13
N CYS A 112 13.42 -19.38 2.92
CA CYS A 112 13.64 -20.08 4.20
C CYS A 112 13.41 -21.60 4.18
N GLU A 113 12.96 -22.22 3.07
CA GLU A 113 12.65 -23.66 3.00
C GLU A 113 13.68 -24.52 2.25
N LYS A 114 14.94 -24.10 2.16
CA LYS A 114 16.02 -24.96 1.61
C LYS A 114 17.23 -25.09 2.52
N MET A 115 17.06 -25.69 3.69
CA MET A 115 18.12 -26.48 4.33
C MET A 115 17.60 -27.45 5.40
N GLU A 116 16.93 -28.53 5.00
CA GLU A 116 16.90 -29.76 5.81
C GLU A 116 17.41 -30.93 4.96
N ALA A 117 18.73 -30.99 4.80
CA ALA A 117 19.41 -32.18 4.32
C ALA A 117 19.84 -33.03 5.54
N MET A 118 19.02 -34.04 5.82
CA MET A 118 19.41 -35.43 6.05
C MET A 118 20.85 -35.66 6.54
N THR A 119 20.97 -36.10 7.79
CA THR A 119 22.15 -36.76 8.35
C THR A 119 22.50 -38.04 7.55
N PRO A 120 23.73 -38.19 7.03
CA PRO A 120 24.17 -39.46 6.46
C PRO A 120 25.00 -40.25 7.48
N ASN A 121 24.76 -41.56 7.56
CA ASN A 121 25.72 -42.47 8.17
C ASN A 121 25.98 -43.69 7.26
N LEU A 122 27.27 -43.81 6.91
CA LEU A 122 28.09 -44.98 6.58
C LEU A 122 27.80 -45.91 5.37
N GLN A 123 28.75 -45.83 4.43
CA GLN A 123 29.65 -46.89 3.92
C GLN A 123 29.36 -47.67 2.60
N ASN A 124 30.40 -47.59 1.75
CA ASN A 124 30.92 -48.50 0.71
C ASN A 124 30.16 -48.63 -0.64
N SER A 125 30.79 -48.21 -1.75
CA SER A 125 31.62 -49.08 -2.61
C SER A 125 32.11 -48.35 -3.90
N GLU A 126 33.41 -48.50 -4.15
CA GLU A 126 34.13 -48.59 -5.45
C GLU A 126 34.08 -47.50 -6.55
N GLU A 127 35.26 -46.88 -6.71
CA GLU A 127 36.01 -46.57 -7.93
C GLU A 127 35.29 -46.27 -9.27
N LYS A 128 35.46 -45.02 -9.75
CA LYS A 128 36.10 -44.75 -11.06
C LYS A 128 36.47 -43.27 -11.24
N LYS A 129 37.77 -43.05 -11.54
CA LYS A 129 38.41 -41.80 -12.02
C LYS A 129 37.63 -41.14 -13.16
N PHE A 130 37.50 -39.81 -13.14
CA PHE A 130 38.01 -38.88 -14.17
C PHE A 130 38.06 -37.44 -13.62
N GLN A 131 38.90 -36.63 -14.28
CA GLN A 131 39.63 -35.46 -13.79
C GLN A 131 38.84 -34.12 -13.75
N PRO A 132 39.45 -33.02 -13.24
CA PRO A 132 38.76 -31.89 -12.62
C PRO A 132 38.49 -30.73 -13.59
N SER A 133 37.42 -29.99 -13.34
CA SER A 133 37.29 -28.61 -13.83
C SER A 133 36.69 -27.72 -12.74
N PHE A 134 37.49 -26.76 -12.26
CA PHE A 134 37.05 -25.64 -11.42
C PHE A 134 36.21 -24.63 -12.24
N PRO A 135 35.71 -23.53 -11.66
CA PRO A 135 34.53 -23.47 -10.79
C PRO A 135 33.51 -22.43 -11.32
N VAL A 136 32.20 -22.72 -11.30
CA VAL A 136 31.20 -21.68 -11.61
C VAL A 136 30.75 -21.01 -10.31
N ALA A 137 31.44 -19.93 -9.95
CA ALA A 137 31.02 -18.98 -8.94
C ALA A 137 29.78 -18.21 -9.44
N GLN A 138 28.59 -18.71 -9.10
CA GLN A 138 27.32 -17.98 -9.29
C GLN A 138 26.61 -17.74 -7.94
N GLY A 139 27.20 -18.17 -6.83
CA GLY A 139 26.63 -18.04 -5.48
C GLY A 139 26.74 -16.65 -4.86
N ASN A 140 27.61 -15.76 -5.34
CA ASN A 140 27.95 -14.54 -4.60
C ASN A 140 27.26 -13.26 -5.09
N ARG A 141 26.69 -13.25 -6.31
CA ARG A 141 26.16 -11.99 -6.89
C ARG A 141 24.95 -11.46 -6.15
N HIS A 142 24.05 -12.34 -5.74
CA HIS A 142 22.83 -11.92 -5.04
C HIS A 142 23.14 -11.42 -3.62
N GLU A 143 24.09 -12.05 -2.94
CA GLU A 143 24.55 -11.62 -1.61
C GLU A 143 25.31 -10.29 -1.69
N GLU A 144 26.14 -10.08 -2.73
CA GLU A 144 26.79 -8.80 -2.99
C GLU A 144 25.77 -7.69 -3.28
N ILE A 145 24.77 -7.95 -4.13
CA ILE A 145 23.71 -6.99 -4.43
C ILE A 145 22.90 -6.66 -3.16
N TRP A 146 22.56 -7.68 -2.37
CA TRP A 146 21.82 -7.50 -1.11
C TRP A 146 22.63 -6.69 -0.10
N SER A 147 23.91 -7.00 0.08
CA SER A 147 24.78 -6.27 1.00
C SER A 147 24.94 -4.80 0.62
N VAL A 148 24.99 -4.50 -0.69
CA VAL A 148 25.00 -3.11 -1.19
C VAL A 148 23.66 -2.42 -0.88
N LEU A 149 22.52 -3.05 -1.17
CA LEU A 149 21.20 -2.48 -0.91
C LEU A 149 20.94 -2.27 0.59
N GLU A 150 21.31 -3.23 1.41
CA GLU A 150 21.19 -3.17 2.86
C GLU A 150 22.11 -2.09 3.46
N GLY A 151 23.35 -1.99 2.98
CA GLY A 151 24.28 -0.92 3.36
C GLY A 151 23.73 0.46 3.01
N LEU A 152 23.13 0.60 1.81
CA LEU A 152 22.47 1.84 1.39
C LEU A 152 21.26 2.16 2.26
N TRP A 153 20.38 1.18 2.51
CA TRP A 153 19.20 1.38 3.36
C TRP A 153 19.59 1.81 4.78
N ASN A 154 20.58 1.15 5.37
CA ASN A 154 21.08 1.49 6.69
C ASN A 154 21.67 2.92 6.72
N MET A 155 22.43 3.30 5.69
CA MET A 155 22.97 4.66 5.57
C MET A 155 21.86 5.72 5.49
N ILE A 156 20.83 5.48 4.67
CA ILE A 156 19.68 6.39 4.53
C ILE A 156 18.93 6.50 5.86
N ASN A 157 18.70 5.37 6.53
CA ASN A 157 18.02 5.33 7.82
C ASN A 157 18.81 6.06 8.91
N THR A 158 20.14 5.91 8.96
CA THR A 158 21.01 6.64 9.89
C THR A 158 20.92 8.15 9.67
N TYR A 159 21.07 8.63 8.43
CA TYR A 159 20.95 10.07 8.14
C TYR A 159 19.56 10.61 8.43
N SER A 160 18.51 9.84 8.12
CA SER A 160 17.13 10.19 8.44
C SER A 160 16.95 10.37 9.95
N ILE A 161 17.39 9.41 10.76
CA ILE A 161 17.32 9.48 12.22
C ILE A 161 18.09 10.69 12.77
N GLU A 162 19.31 10.95 12.29
CA GLU A 162 20.09 12.12 12.71
C GLU A 162 19.40 13.44 12.38
N ILE A 163 18.81 13.55 11.19
CA ILE A 163 18.07 14.74 10.77
C ILE A 163 16.82 14.93 11.65
N PHE A 164 16.04 13.88 11.88
CA PHE A 164 14.81 13.98 12.67
C PHE A 164 15.05 14.18 14.17
N GLN A 165 16.16 13.67 14.71
CA GLN A 165 16.58 13.94 16.09
C GLN A 165 16.98 15.40 16.29
N LYS A 166 17.62 16.03 15.31
CA LYS A 166 17.98 17.45 15.34
C LYS A 166 16.77 18.40 15.18
N LEU A 167 15.61 17.87 14.79
CA LEU A 167 14.37 18.64 14.56
C LEU A 167 13.44 18.67 15.79
N ASP A 168 13.95 18.43 17.01
CA ASP A 168 13.16 18.40 18.25
C ASP A 168 12.10 19.54 18.33
N PRO A 169 10.79 19.21 18.33
CA PRO A 169 9.71 20.20 18.37
C PRO A 169 9.71 21.07 19.63
N SER A 170 10.42 20.66 20.68
CA SER A 170 10.46 21.37 21.97
C SER A 170 11.44 22.56 22.00
N ALA A 171 12.36 22.66 21.03
CA ALA A 171 13.38 23.71 20.97
C ALA A 171 12.95 24.92 20.11
N LEU A 172 11.79 25.52 20.42
CA LEU A 172 11.27 26.69 19.69
C LEU A 172 11.98 28.00 20.10
N THR A 173 13.28 28.10 19.88
CA THR A 173 14.08 29.34 19.96
C THR A 173 14.99 29.47 18.75
N MET A 174 15.71 30.59 18.58
CA MET A 174 16.46 30.95 17.35
C MET A 174 17.41 29.88 16.77
N THR A 175 17.76 28.84 17.55
CA THR A 175 18.50 27.62 17.16
C THR A 175 17.73 26.65 16.25
N ALA A 176 16.40 26.73 16.18
CA ALA A 176 15.58 25.89 15.28
C ALA A 176 15.74 26.25 13.80
N LYS A 177 16.15 27.50 13.50
CA LYS A 177 16.33 27.96 12.12
C LYS A 177 17.60 27.34 11.50
N SER A 178 18.68 27.24 12.28
CA SER A 178 19.91 26.57 11.86
C SER A 178 19.76 25.05 11.78
N SER A 179 18.98 24.42 12.67
CA SER A 179 18.73 22.97 12.60
C SER A 179 17.87 22.58 11.39
N PHE A 180 16.90 23.43 11.00
CA PHE A 180 16.13 23.22 9.78
C PHE A 180 16.98 23.35 8.52
N GLU A 181 17.91 24.32 8.48
CA GLU A 181 18.83 24.51 7.35
C GLU A 181 19.84 23.35 7.23
N GLU A 182 20.35 22.84 8.35
CA GLU A 182 21.16 21.62 8.37
C GLU A 182 20.38 20.37 7.94
N ALA A 183 19.14 20.23 8.41
CA ALA A 183 18.24 19.14 8.02
C ALA A 183 17.94 19.16 6.52
N PHE A 184 17.64 20.34 5.97
CA PHE A 184 17.42 20.53 4.55
C PHE A 184 18.67 20.22 3.71
N LEU A 185 19.85 20.65 4.16
CA LEU A 185 21.11 20.32 3.52
C LEU A 185 21.40 18.80 3.56
N GLY A 186 21.05 18.13 4.66
CA GLY A 186 21.11 16.68 4.79
C GLY A 186 20.21 15.96 3.78
N LEU A 187 18.97 16.42 3.62
CA LEU A 187 18.03 15.90 2.61
C LEU A 187 18.50 16.15 1.18
N GLN A 188 19.13 17.29 0.90
CA GLN A 188 19.71 17.56 -0.42
C GLN A 188 20.89 16.64 -0.75
N LYS A 189 21.76 16.37 0.23
CA LYS A 189 22.86 15.40 0.06
C LYS A 189 22.34 13.99 -0.16
N LEU A 190 21.30 13.59 0.58
CA LEU A 190 20.63 12.31 0.40
C LEU A 190 20.03 12.19 -1.02
N LEU A 191 19.35 13.23 -1.50
CA LEU A 191 18.79 13.26 -2.85
C LEU A 191 19.88 13.15 -3.93
N ALA A 192 21.02 13.81 -3.74
CA ALA A 192 22.16 13.70 -4.66
C ALA A 192 22.70 12.27 -4.71
N ALA A 193 22.95 11.65 -3.56
CA ALA A 193 23.42 10.26 -3.47
C ALA A 193 22.46 9.27 -4.15
N VAL A 194 21.14 9.45 -3.96
CA VAL A 194 20.11 8.62 -4.61
C VAL A 194 20.11 8.80 -6.14
N ASN A 195 20.34 10.02 -6.63
CA ASN A 195 20.42 10.27 -8.08
C ASN A 195 21.68 9.66 -8.71
N ASP A 196 22.84 9.78 -8.05
CA ASP A 196 24.09 9.17 -8.53
C ASP A 196 23.96 7.64 -8.63
N ILE A 197 23.28 7.02 -7.66
CA ILE A 197 22.97 5.59 -7.67
C ILE A 197 22.01 5.25 -8.81
N ARG A 198 20.95 6.05 -9.01
CA ARG A 198 20.01 5.85 -10.13
C ARG A 198 20.73 5.90 -11.48
N GLU A 199 21.66 6.83 -11.65
CA GLU A 199 22.47 6.94 -12.87
C GLU A 199 23.45 5.77 -13.02
N GLY A 200 24.06 5.30 -11.92
CA GLY A 200 24.93 4.12 -11.92
C GLY A 200 24.21 2.82 -12.28
N ILE A 201 22.94 2.66 -11.90
CA ILE A 201 22.10 1.51 -12.25
C ILE A 201 21.57 1.61 -13.69
N SER A 202 21.46 2.81 -14.25
CA SER A 202 20.91 3.04 -15.60
C SER A 202 21.95 2.95 -16.73
N ARG A 203 23.22 2.69 -16.41
CA ARG A 203 24.32 2.45 -17.35
C ARG A 203 24.58 0.96 -17.53
#